data_AF-A0AA96RKF9-F1
#
_entry.id   AF-A0AA96RKF9-F1
#
_cell.length_a   1.000
_cell.length_b   1.000
_cell.length_c   1.000
_cell.angle_alpha   90.00
_cell.angle_beta   90.00
_cell.angle_gamma   90.00
#
_symmetry.space_group_name_H-M   'P 1'
#
loop_
_entity.id
_entity.type
_entity.pdbx_description
1 polymer ?
#
loop_
_entity_poly.entity_id
_entity_poly.type
_entity_poly.pdbx_seq_one_letter_code
_entity_poly.pdbx_strand_id
1 'polypeptide(L)' 'MKTIYENYRGFKIHKDDSTYKAIQADQIMFAQSPLSEVLDSIDHYIDVTESTNTAHLTSTLPQN' A
#
# COMPACT_ATOMS: atom_id res chain seq x y z
N MET A 1 16.93 -10.02 6.83
CA MET A 1 15.50 -10.05 6.43
C MET A 1 14.65 -10.96 7.32
N LYS A 2 13.68 -10.40 8.06
CA LYS A 2 12.64 -11.13 8.83
C LYS A 2 11.25 -10.59 8.47
N THR A 3 10.29 -11.46 8.19
CA THR A 3 8.89 -11.05 8.02
C THR A 3 8.30 -10.64 9.37
N ILE A 4 7.70 -9.46 9.42
CA ILE A 4 7.04 -8.92 10.62
C ILE A 4 5.52 -8.86 10.46
N TYR A 5 5.04 -8.69 9.22
CA TYR A 5 3.63 -8.84 8.88
C TYR A 5 3.52 -9.70 7.63
N GLU A 6 2.70 -10.74 7.70
CA GLU A 6 2.48 -11.64 6.56
C GLU A 6 1.38 -11.13 5.63
N ASN A 7 0.40 -10.41 6.18
CA ASN A 7 -0.71 -9.80 5.44
C ASN A 7 -1.23 -8.55 6.17
N TYR A 8 -0.58 -7.42 5.97
CA TYR A 8 -1.04 -6.10 6.39
C TYR A 8 -1.71 -5.40 5.21
N ARG A 9 -3.05 -5.34 5.23
CA ARG A 9 -3.90 -4.78 4.15
C ARG A 9 -3.52 -5.25 2.74
N GLY A 10 -3.14 -6.53 2.58
CA GLY A 10 -2.72 -7.09 1.30
C GLY A 10 -1.22 -6.95 0.97
N PHE A 11 -0.42 -6.40 1.88
CA PHE A 11 1.03 -6.27 1.77
C PHE A 11 1.73 -7.19 2.78
N LYS A 12 2.85 -7.77 2.37
CA LYS A 12 3.79 -8.49 3.24
C LYS A 12 4.90 -7.53 3.66
N ILE A 13 5.13 -7.36 4.96
CA ILE A 13 6.14 -6.44 5.48
C ILE A 13 7.34 -7.22 5.99
N HIS A 14 8.49 -6.95 5.39
CA HIS A 14 9.78 -7.48 5.79
C HIS A 14 10.60 -6.40 6.51
N LYS A 15 11.18 -6.75 7.65
CA LYS A 15 12.21 -5.96 8.32
C LYS A 15 13.58 -6.43 7.84
N ASP A 16 14.40 -5.51 7.38
CA ASP A 16 15.79 -5.73 7.01
C ASP A 16 16.68 -4.74 7.73
N ASP A 17 17.45 -5.22 8.71
CA ASP A 17 18.25 -4.43 9.65
C ASP A 17 17.52 -3.20 10.22
N SER A 18 17.59 -2.07 9.53
CA SER A 18 16.99 -0.77 9.90
C SER A 18 15.83 -0.32 8.99
N THR A 19 15.53 -1.05 7.93
CA THR A 19 14.54 -0.69 6.90
C THR A 19 13.40 -1.68 6.84
N TYR A 20 12.23 -1.18 6.50
CA TYR A 20 11.01 -1.94 6.34
C TYR A 20 10.61 -1.91 4.87
N LYS A 21 10.29 -3.08 4.32
CA LYS A 21 9.90 -3.26 2.93
C LYS A 21 8.50 -3.82 2.90
N ALA A 22 7.60 -3.15 2.19
CA ALA A 22 6.27 -3.64 1.89
C ALA A 22 6.26 -4.29 0.51
N ILE A 23 5.82 -5.54 0.44
CA ILE A 23 5.81 -6.37 -0.75
C ILE A 23 4.37 -6.73 -1.08
N GLN A 24 3.93 -6.47 -2.30
CA GLN A 24 2.64 -6.88 -2.83
C GLN A 24 2.86 -7.61 -4.14
N ALA A 25 2.22 -8.77 -4.33
CA ALA A 25 2.36 -9.59 -5.55
C ALA A 25 3.83 -9.80 -5.98
N ASP A 26 4.68 -10.18 -5.02
CA ASP A 26 6.13 -10.40 -5.21
C ASP A 26 6.96 -9.16 -5.65
N GLN A 27 6.39 -7.95 -5.57
CA GLN A 27 7.07 -6.70 -5.87
C GLN A 27 7.17 -5.80 -4.63
N ILE A 28 8.35 -5.20 -4.41
CA ILE A 28 8.54 -4.21 -3.35
C ILE A 28 7.84 -2.91 -3.77
N MET A 29 6.77 -2.56 -3.07
CA MET A 29 6.00 -1.34 -3.30
C MET A 29 6.55 -0.17 -2.50
N PHE A 30 6.97 -0.42 -1.25
CA PHE A 30 7.50 0.61 -0.36
C PHE A 30 8.75 0.10 0.35
N ALA A 31 9.73 0.98 0.56
CA ALA A 31 10.96 0.68 1.30
C ALA A 31 11.39 1.91 2.10
N GLN A 32 11.10 1.93 3.40
CA GLN A 32 11.33 3.10 4.26
C GLN A 32 11.77 2.72 5.68
N SER A 33 12.26 3.73 6.39
CA SER A 33 12.72 3.67 7.77
C SER A 33 12.26 4.96 8.44
N PRO A 34 11.35 4.95 9.44
CA PRO A 34 10.90 3.84 10.29
C PRO A 34 9.69 3.04 9.77
N LEU A 35 9.28 1.99 10.51
CA LEU A 35 8.12 1.14 10.18
C LEU A 35 6.83 1.95 9.98
N SER A 36 6.62 2.98 10.80
CA SER A 36 5.42 3.83 10.71
C SER A 36 5.27 4.44 9.32
N GLU A 37 6.36 4.90 8.71
CA GLU A 37 6.33 5.53 7.38
C GLU A 37 5.85 4.54 6.30
N VAL A 38 6.26 3.26 6.41
CA VAL A 38 5.77 2.18 5.53
C VAL A 38 4.29 1.92 5.74
N LEU A 39 3.83 1.88 7.00
CA LEU A 39 2.41 1.65 7.31
C LEU A 39 1.54 2.81 6.81
N ASP A 40 1.97 4.05 7.07
CA ASP A 40 1.30 5.27 6.63
C ASP A 40 1.22 5.33 5.09
N SER A 41 2.31 4.96 4.40
CA SER A 41 2.35 4.89 2.93
C SER A 41 1.39 3.85 2.36
N ILE A 42 1.28 2.68 3.01
CA ILE A 42 0.32 1.63 2.63
C ILE A 42 -1.11 2.12 2.83
N ASP A 43 -1.40 2.73 3.98
CA ASP A 43 -2.72 3.24 4.29
C ASP A 43 -3.15 4.33 3.31
N HIS A 44 -2.24 5.26 3.00
CA HIS A 44 -2.47 6.29 1.99
C HIS A 44 -2.66 5.71 0.59
N TYR A 45 -1.85 4.73 0.20
CA TYR A 45 -2.00 4.07 -1.10
C TYR A 45 -3.35 3.38 -1.25
N ILE A 46 -3.83 2.71 -0.21
CA ILE A 46 -5.13 2.05 -0.24
C ILE A 46 -6.26 3.07 -0.27
N ASP A 47 -6.18 4.12 0.55
CA ASP A 47 -7.15 5.21 0.55
C ASP A 47 -7.26 5.87 -0.84
N VAL A 48 -6.13 6.18 -1.48
CA VAL A 48 -6.09 6.76 -2.82
C VAL A 48 -6.58 5.77 -3.89
N THR A 49 -6.23 4.50 -3.81
CA THR A 49 -6.66 3.50 -4.79
C THR A 49 -8.15 3.13 -4.65
N GLU A 50 -8.69 3.06 -3.43
CA GLU A 50 -10.13 2.94 -3.18
C GLU A 50 -10.88 4.17 -3.69
N SER A 51 -10.35 5.37 -3.42
CA SER A 51 -10.91 6.65 -3.90
C SER A 51 -10.88 6.76 -5.43
N THR A 52 -9.83 6.27 -6.09
CA THR A 52 -9.72 6.28 -7.55
C THR A 52 -10.69 5.28 -8.20
N ASN A 53 -10.89 4.11 -7.58
CA ASN A 53 -11.87 3.12 -8.06
C ASN A 53 -13.32 3.62 -7.92
N THR A 54 -13.63 4.39 -6.88
CA THR A 54 -14.95 5.04 -6.73
C THR A 54 -15.14 6.25 -7.65
N ALA A 55 -14.07 7.00 -7.96
CA ALA A 55 -14.11 8.10 -8.91
C ALA A 55 -14.28 7.65 -10.37
N HIS A 56 -13.76 6.46 -10.74
CA HIS A 56 -13.92 5.96 -12.11
C HIS A 56 -15.35 5.47 -12.41
N LEU A 57 -16.12 5.05 -11.38
CA LEU A 57 -17.52 4.65 -11.54
C LEU A 57 -18.51 5.82 -11.58
N THR A 58 -18.08 7.06 -11.31
CA THR A 58 -18.93 8.26 -11.38
C THR A 58 -18.62 9.18 -12.56
N SER A 59 -17.62 8.85 -13.40
CA SER A 59 -17.24 9.64 -14.58
C SER A 59 -17.82 9.10 -15.91
N THR A 60 -18.93 8.37 -15.87
CA THR A 60 -19.72 8.02 -17.07
C THR A 60 -21.21 8.30 -16.84
N LEU A 61 -21.56 9.55 -16.56
CA LEU A 61 -22.94 10.03 -16.74
C LEU A 61 -22.94 10.95 -17.97
N PRO A 62 -23.60 10.55 -19.08
CA PRO A 62 -23.71 11.43 -20.24
C PRO A 62 -24.57 12.64 -19.88
N GLN A 63 -24.16 13.81 -20.37
CA GLN A 63 -24.99 15.01 -20.40
C GLN A 63 -26.33 14.71 -21.08
N ASN A 64 -27.44 15.08 -20.42
CA ASN A 64 -28.57 15.73 -21.07
C ASN A 64 -29.39 16.51 -20.02
#